data_AF-A0A8J5QI19-F1
#
_entry.id   AF-A0A8J5QI19-F1
#
_cell.length_a   1.000
_cell.length_b   1.000
_cell.length_c   1.000
_cell.angle_alpha   90.00
_cell.angle_beta   90.00
_cell.angle_gamma   90.00
#
_symmetry.space_group_name_H-M   'P 1'
#
loop_
_entity.id
_entity.type
_entity.pdbx_description
1 polymer ?
#
loop_
_entity_poly.entity_id
_entity_poly.type
_entity_poly.pdbx_seq_one_letter_code
_entity_poly.pdbx_strand_id
1 'polypeptide(L)'
;MAILFTDLPDDILYLIYHNLEIFTIKRLQYVSKLTRSTQQYIFTHSQYRLLIDDNKKAEELELPGYLISKLLIPNNHKMIKHIGQFKYFLITISIYNFEDTLKLMNEYVGIFEQLFKNHDGIPNKNKYIRLFIQLHYSLNTFNDVKDCLSNIDRISHFFNRYEGTNVQIDLELNRR
;
A
#
# COMPACT_ATOMS: atom_id res chain seq x y z
N MET A 1 -35.24 26.26 9.31
CA MET A 1 -34.35 25.95 8.17
C MET A 1 -33.76 24.58 8.45
N ALA A 2 -34.09 23.55 7.67
CA ALA A 2 -33.58 22.20 7.93
C ALA A 2 -32.11 22.14 7.48
N ILE A 3 -31.20 21.85 8.41
CA ILE A 3 -29.80 21.57 8.06
C ILE A 3 -29.78 20.21 7.39
N LEU A 4 -29.40 20.17 6.12
CA LEU A 4 -29.22 18.92 5.41
C LEU A 4 -27.85 18.34 5.79
N PHE A 5 -27.77 17.02 5.84
CA PHE A 5 -26.52 16.30 6.09
C PHE A 5 -25.36 16.76 5.20
N THR A 6 -25.66 17.12 3.95
CA THR A 6 -24.66 17.57 2.97
C THR A 6 -24.06 18.95 3.25
N ASP A 7 -24.66 19.70 4.17
CA ASP A 7 -24.29 21.07 4.48
C ASP A 7 -23.49 21.14 5.81
N LEU A 8 -23.19 19.99 6.42
CA LEU A 8 -22.36 19.89 7.61
C LEU A 8 -20.88 20.21 7.28
N PRO A 9 -20.13 20.82 8.23
CA PRO A 9 -18.69 21.02 8.08
C PRO A 9 -17.92 19.70 7.92
N ASP A 10 -16.79 19.74 7.21
CA ASP A 10 -15.95 18.56 6.92
C ASP A 10 -15.52 17.83 8.21
N ASP A 11 -15.22 18.55 9.29
CA ASP A 11 -14.84 17.95 10.58
C ASP A 11 -15.95 17.09 11.18
N ILE A 12 -17.20 17.53 11.08
CA ILE A 12 -18.38 16.78 11.56
C ILE A 12 -18.65 15.59 10.63
N LEU A 13 -18.54 15.80 9.32
CA LEU A 13 -18.67 14.71 8.34
C LEU A 13 -17.63 13.62 8.59
N TYR A 14 -16.40 13.98 8.95
CA TYR A 14 -15.33 13.01 9.23
C TYR A 14 -15.62 12.18 10.48
N LEU A 15 -16.18 12.78 11.53
CA LEU A 15 -16.65 12.02 12.70
C LEU A 15 -17.73 11.00 12.31
N ILE A 16 -18.63 11.37 11.39
CA ILE A 16 -19.65 10.46 10.90
C ILE A 16 -19.01 9.35 10.05
N TYR A 17 -18.13 9.70 9.11
CA TYR A 17 -17.42 8.74 8.27
C TYR A 17 -16.62 7.74 9.10
N HIS A 18 -16.03 8.16 10.23
CA HIS A 18 -15.30 7.29 11.13
C HIS A 18 -16.13 6.13 11.69
N ASN A 19 -17.45 6.31 11.79
CA ASN A 19 -18.38 5.31 12.28
C ASN A 19 -19.03 4.48 11.17
N LEU A 20 -18.65 4.70 9.91
CA LEU A 20 -19.19 3.99 8.75
C LEU A 20 -18.18 2.99 8.19
N GLU A 21 -18.70 1.88 7.64
CA GLU A 21 -17.88 0.97 6.86
C GLU A 21 -17.33 1.64 5.60
N ILE A 22 -16.10 1.27 5.21
CA ILE A 22 -15.42 1.85 4.05
C ILE A 22 -16.23 1.74 2.75
N PHE A 23 -17.01 0.67 2.60
CA PHE A 23 -17.89 0.47 1.46
C PHE A 23 -19.01 1.52 1.41
N THR A 24 -19.60 1.84 2.55
CA THR A 24 -20.61 2.90 2.69
C THR A 24 -20.00 4.27 2.38
N ILE A 25 -18.81 4.55 2.91
CA ILE A 25 -18.09 5.80 2.62
C ILE A 25 -17.83 5.93 1.12
N LYS A 26 -17.37 4.87 0.44
CA LYS A 26 -17.18 4.88 -1.01
C LYS A 26 -18.46 5.20 -1.78
N ARG A 27 -19.62 4.72 -1.33
CA ARG A 27 -20.92 5.05 -1.95
C ARG A 27 -21.31 6.52 -1.78
N LEU A 28 -20.89 7.18 -0.71
CA LEU A 28 -21.15 8.63 -0.53
C LEU A 28 -20.50 9.48 -1.61
N GLN A 29 -19.49 8.97 -2.33
CA GLN A 29 -18.89 9.67 -3.46
C GLN A 29 -19.87 9.92 -4.61
N TYR A 30 -20.94 9.13 -4.73
CA TYR A 30 -21.99 9.33 -5.74
C TYR A 30 -22.89 10.53 -5.42
N VAL A 31 -22.81 11.07 -4.21
CA VAL A 31 -23.46 12.32 -3.83
C VAL A 31 -22.49 13.47 -4.09
N SER A 32 -22.74 14.27 -5.13
CA SER A 32 -21.80 15.29 -5.64
C SER A 32 -21.29 16.26 -4.58
N LYS A 33 -22.13 16.67 -3.62
CA LYS A 33 -21.75 17.55 -2.51
C LYS A 33 -20.73 16.92 -1.54
N LEU A 34 -20.74 15.59 -1.41
CA LEU A 34 -19.90 14.84 -0.46
C LEU A 34 -18.65 14.25 -1.12
N THR A 35 -18.57 14.24 -2.45
CA THR A 35 -17.48 13.58 -3.19
C THR A 35 -16.10 14.02 -2.71
N ARG A 36 -15.89 15.33 -2.56
CA ARG A 36 -14.59 15.89 -2.16
C ARG A 36 -14.19 15.46 -0.75
N SER A 37 -15.07 15.66 0.24
CA SER A 37 -14.79 15.34 1.64
C SER A 37 -14.63 13.84 1.84
N THR A 38 -15.44 13.03 1.15
CA THR A 38 -15.33 11.58 1.14
C THR A 38 -13.98 11.10 0.58
N GLN A 39 -13.53 11.67 -0.54
CA GLN A 39 -12.22 11.33 -1.13
C GLN A 39 -11.07 11.72 -0.21
N GLN A 40 -11.09 12.95 0.32
CA GLN A 40 -10.09 13.43 1.27
C GLN A 40 -10.03 12.55 2.53
N TYR A 41 -11.19 12.16 3.06
CA TYR A 41 -11.27 11.24 4.20
C TYR A 41 -10.63 9.88 3.86
N ILE A 42 -11.00 9.28 2.73
CA ILE A 42 -10.46 7.99 2.29
C ILE A 42 -8.93 8.05 2.14
N PHE A 43 -8.40 9.05 1.43
CA PHE A 43 -6.96 9.16 1.23
C PHE A 43 -6.19 9.38 2.52
N THR A 44 -6.79 10.07 3.49
CA THR A 44 -6.13 10.43 4.74
C THR A 44 -6.24 9.35 5.81
N HIS A 45 -7.30 8.54 5.82
CA HIS A 45 -7.63 7.62 6.92
C HIS A 45 -7.74 6.15 6.51
N SER A 46 -7.81 5.85 5.20
CA SER A 46 -7.87 4.46 4.72
C SER A 46 -6.49 3.93 4.36
N GLN A 47 -6.32 2.63 4.52
CA GLN A 47 -5.11 1.91 4.10
C GLN A 47 -5.29 1.36 2.68
N TYR A 48 -4.37 1.71 1.79
CA TYR A 48 -4.29 1.12 0.46
C TYR A 48 -3.45 -0.14 0.47
N ARG A 49 -3.91 -1.23 -0.15
CA ARG A 49 -3.22 -2.52 -0.16
C ARG A 49 -2.57 -2.78 -1.51
N LEU A 50 -1.25 -2.98 -1.52
CA LEU A 50 -0.44 -3.34 -2.68
C LEU A 50 0.13 -4.74 -2.49
N LEU A 51 0.22 -5.49 -3.58
CA LEU A 51 0.75 -6.85 -3.61
C LEU A 51 1.97 -6.93 -4.52
N ILE A 52 3.06 -7.47 -3.98
CA ILE A 52 4.24 -7.93 -4.71
C ILE A 52 4.22 -9.44 -4.64
N ASP A 53 4.11 -10.07 -5.80
CA ASP A 53 4.07 -11.52 -5.92
C ASP A 53 5.16 -11.95 -6.90
N ASP A 54 6.09 -12.79 -6.42
CA ASP A 54 7.17 -13.35 -7.22
C ASP A 54 6.74 -14.59 -8.03
N ASN A 55 5.55 -15.14 -7.74
CA ASN A 55 5.09 -16.39 -8.32
C ASN A 55 3.89 -16.18 -9.26
N LYS A 56 4.13 -16.34 -10.56
CA LYS A 56 3.07 -16.33 -11.59
C LYS A 56 2.02 -17.44 -11.42
N LYS A 57 2.26 -18.43 -10.55
CA LYS A 57 1.33 -19.53 -10.24
C LYS A 57 0.53 -19.32 -8.95
N ALA A 58 0.70 -18.21 -8.25
CA ALA A 58 -0.07 -17.89 -7.05
C ALA A 58 -1.50 -17.39 -7.40
N GLU A 59 -2.20 -18.16 -8.23
CA GLU A 59 -3.65 -17.97 -8.46
C GLU A 59 -4.48 -18.34 -7.21
N GLU A 60 -3.86 -18.82 -6.12
CA GLU A 60 -4.54 -19.35 -4.93
C GLU A 60 -4.38 -18.54 -3.63
N LEU A 61 -3.59 -17.47 -3.62
CA LEU A 61 -3.59 -16.56 -2.46
C LEU A 61 -4.62 -15.45 -2.71
N GLU A 62 -5.82 -15.62 -2.14
CA GLU A 62 -6.88 -14.60 -2.05
C GLU A 62 -6.46 -13.42 -1.15
N LEU A 63 -5.25 -12.87 -1.34
CA LEU A 63 -4.80 -11.72 -0.60
C LEU A 63 -5.50 -10.47 -1.17
N PRO A 64 -6.32 -9.76 -0.37
CA PRO A 64 -7.00 -8.56 -0.85
C PRO A 64 -5.99 -7.43 -1.08
N GLY A 65 -5.76 -7.07 -2.34
CA GLY A 65 -4.90 -5.94 -2.69
C GLY A 65 -4.72 -5.73 -4.19
N TYR A 66 -4.09 -4.62 -4.56
CA TYR A 66 -3.81 -4.29 -5.95
C TYR A 66 -2.40 -4.76 -6.32
N LEU A 67 -2.32 -5.65 -7.32
CA LEU A 67 -1.05 -6.16 -7.84
C LEU A 67 -0.20 -5.04 -8.47
N ILE A 68 1.04 -4.87 -8.02
CA ILE A 68 1.94 -3.84 -8.53
C ILE A 68 2.31 -4.09 -9.99
N SER A 69 2.38 -5.36 -10.41
CA SER A 69 2.60 -5.73 -11.81
C SER A 69 1.58 -5.10 -12.78
N LYS A 70 0.36 -4.82 -12.33
CA LYS A 70 -0.66 -4.13 -13.15
C LYS A 70 -0.32 -2.65 -13.39
N LEU A 71 0.50 -2.04 -12.55
CA LEU A 71 0.96 -0.64 -12.71
C LEU A 71 2.08 -0.48 -13.73
N LEU A 72 2.75 -1.57 -14.14
CA LEU A 72 3.79 -1.54 -15.17
C LEU A 72 3.24 -1.33 -16.59
N ILE A 73 1.93 -1.52 -16.80
CA ILE A 73 1.32 -1.39 -18.12
C ILE A 73 1.40 0.08 -18.58
N PRO A 74 1.88 0.37 -19.79
CA PRO A 74 1.91 1.73 -20.31
C PRO A 74 0.50 2.34 -20.29
N ASN A 75 0.39 3.58 -19.80
CA ASN A 75 -0.83 4.38 -19.57
C ASN A 75 -1.51 4.29 -18.19
N ASN A 76 -0.98 3.55 -17.21
CA ASN A 76 -1.55 3.52 -15.85
C ASN A 76 -1.19 4.69 -14.92
N HIS A 77 -0.66 5.79 -15.47
CA HIS A 77 -0.31 7.01 -14.71
C HIS A 77 -1.45 7.57 -13.86
N LYS A 78 -2.71 7.47 -14.33
CA LYS A 78 -3.89 7.91 -13.55
C LYS A 78 -4.05 7.08 -12.28
N MET A 79 -3.84 5.77 -12.37
CA MET A 79 -3.96 4.86 -11.24
C MET A 79 -2.82 5.09 -10.24
N ILE A 80 -1.59 5.24 -10.73
CA ILE A 80 -0.43 5.58 -9.89
C ILE A 80 -0.69 6.90 -9.13
N LYS A 81 -1.17 7.94 -9.82
CA LYS A 81 -1.53 9.22 -9.20
C LYS A 81 -2.68 9.10 -8.19
N HIS A 82 -3.63 8.22 -8.43
CA HIS A 82 -4.71 7.93 -7.48
C HIS A 82 -4.18 7.24 -6.21
N ILE A 83 -3.39 6.18 -6.38
CA ILE A 83 -2.77 5.42 -5.28
C ILE A 83 -1.84 6.31 -4.46
N GLY A 84 -1.04 7.16 -5.12
CA GLY A 84 -0.11 8.09 -4.47
C GLY A 84 -0.77 9.12 -3.55
N GLN A 85 -2.10 9.30 -3.60
CA GLN A 85 -2.82 10.20 -2.70
C GLN A 85 -2.99 9.60 -1.29
N PHE A 86 -2.97 8.27 -1.16
CA PHE A 86 -3.18 7.61 0.14
C PHE A 86 -2.05 7.87 1.11
N LYS A 87 -2.39 8.05 2.39
CA LYS A 87 -1.42 8.25 3.48
C LYS A 87 -0.87 6.93 4.02
N TYR A 88 -1.72 5.91 4.12
CA TYR A 88 -1.39 4.62 4.72
C TYR A 88 -1.35 3.52 3.65
N PHE A 89 -0.31 2.68 3.68
CA PHE A 89 -0.09 1.57 2.76
C PHE A 89 0.12 0.27 3.52
N LEU A 90 -0.47 -0.81 3.02
CA LEU A 90 -0.06 -2.20 3.28
C LEU A 90 0.63 -2.70 2.02
N ILE A 91 1.88 -3.10 2.10
CA ILE A 91 2.55 -3.77 0.99
C ILE A 91 2.78 -5.21 1.43
N THR A 92 2.05 -6.13 0.82
CA THR A 92 2.25 -7.56 1.05
C THR A 92 3.25 -8.08 0.04
N ILE A 93 4.28 -8.77 0.53
CA ILE A 93 5.34 -9.37 -0.28
C ILE A 93 5.35 -10.85 0.02
N SER A 94 4.96 -11.65 -0.98
CA SER A 94 5.02 -13.10 -0.92
C SER A 94 6.37 -13.54 -1.49
N ILE A 95 7.21 -14.14 -0.66
CA ILE A 95 8.58 -14.52 -1.02
C ILE A 95 8.69 -16.04 -1.10
N TYR A 96 8.87 -16.53 -2.32
CA TYR A 96 9.21 -17.93 -2.61
C TYR A 96 10.70 -18.06 -2.90
N ASN A 97 11.28 -17.05 -3.55
CA ASN A 97 12.71 -16.91 -3.77
C ASN A 97 13.14 -15.45 -3.56
N PHE A 98 14.08 -15.23 -2.63
CA PHE A 98 14.57 -13.90 -2.31
C PHE A 98 15.25 -13.18 -3.49
N GLU A 99 16.05 -13.90 -4.29
CA GLU A 99 16.74 -13.26 -5.43
C GLU A 99 15.75 -12.76 -6.47
N ASP A 100 14.70 -13.54 -6.74
CA ASP A 100 13.69 -13.17 -7.74
C ASP A 100 12.77 -12.07 -7.21
N THR A 101 12.39 -12.11 -5.93
CA THR A 101 11.70 -10.99 -5.27
C THR A 101 12.52 -9.70 -5.36
N LEU A 102 13.82 -9.74 -5.08
CA LEU A 102 14.70 -8.56 -5.16
C LEU A 102 14.81 -8.02 -6.60
N LYS A 103 14.87 -8.89 -7.61
CA LYS A 103 14.84 -8.48 -9.04
C LYS A 103 13.53 -7.78 -9.37
N LEU A 104 12.38 -8.33 -8.95
CA LEU A 104 11.06 -7.72 -9.18
C LEU A 104 10.94 -6.36 -8.48
N MET A 105 11.45 -6.24 -7.26
CA MET A 105 11.47 -4.96 -6.56
C MET A 105 12.29 -3.91 -7.31
N ASN A 106 13.41 -4.30 -7.92
CA ASN A 106 14.23 -3.42 -8.76
C ASN A 106 13.47 -2.95 -10.01
N GLU A 107 12.67 -3.83 -10.63
CA GLU A 107 11.80 -3.43 -11.76
C GLU A 107 10.72 -2.43 -11.33
N TYR A 108 10.24 -2.53 -10.08
CA TYR A 108 9.17 -1.66 -9.56
C TYR A 108 9.68 -0.34 -8.96
N VAL A 109 11.00 -0.09 -8.96
CA VAL A 109 11.61 1.14 -8.42
C VAL A 109 10.90 2.39 -8.97
N GLY A 110 10.71 2.47 -10.29
CA GLY A 110 10.11 3.64 -10.93
C GLY A 110 8.64 3.86 -10.53
N ILE A 111 7.90 2.79 -10.23
CA ILE A 111 6.52 2.89 -9.73
C ILE A 111 6.53 3.42 -8.31
N PHE A 112 7.36 2.84 -7.43
CA PHE A 112 7.44 3.30 -6.04
C PHE A 112 7.95 4.73 -5.91
N GLU A 113 8.86 5.15 -6.79
CA GLU A 113 9.25 6.55 -6.90
C GLU A 113 8.06 7.44 -7.22
N GLN A 114 7.22 7.09 -8.20
CA GLN A 114 6.02 7.88 -8.51
C GLN A 114 4.95 7.85 -7.40
N LEU A 115 4.91 6.77 -6.60
CA LEU A 115 3.95 6.66 -5.50
C LEU A 115 4.38 7.45 -4.26
N PHE A 116 5.68 7.50 -3.96
CA PHE A 116 6.19 8.04 -2.71
C PHE A 116 6.98 9.35 -2.86
N LYS A 117 7.42 9.72 -4.07
CA LYS A 117 7.94 11.06 -4.40
C LYS A 117 6.86 11.86 -5.13
N ASN A 118 6.74 13.16 -4.85
CA ASN A 118 5.87 14.03 -5.63
C ASN A 118 6.46 14.28 -7.03
N HIS A 119 5.61 14.80 -7.93
CA HIS A 119 5.99 15.14 -9.32
C HIS A 119 7.19 16.11 -9.43
N ASP A 120 7.48 16.90 -8.38
CA ASP A 120 8.60 17.84 -8.34
C ASP A 120 9.87 17.26 -7.68
N GLY A 121 9.92 15.95 -7.43
CA GLY A 121 11.02 15.29 -6.72
C GLY A 121 11.04 15.54 -5.21
N ILE A 122 10.08 16.33 -4.69
CA ILE A 122 9.91 16.58 -3.26
C ILE A 122 9.27 15.33 -2.62
N PRO A 123 9.81 14.79 -1.51
CA PRO A 123 9.18 13.67 -0.82
C PRO A 123 7.74 13.99 -0.43
N ASN A 124 6.82 13.05 -0.68
CA ASN A 124 5.45 13.18 -0.21
C ASN A 124 5.45 12.89 1.30
N LYS A 125 5.59 13.95 2.10
CA LYS A 125 5.79 13.82 3.55
C LYS A 125 4.59 13.15 4.21
N ASN A 126 4.87 12.28 5.18
CA ASN A 126 3.91 11.60 6.05
C ASN A 126 3.19 10.39 5.43
N LYS A 127 3.87 9.60 4.59
CA LYS A 127 3.35 8.27 4.22
C LYS A 127 3.74 7.24 5.27
N TYR A 128 2.84 6.30 5.52
CA TYR A 128 3.05 5.19 6.45
C TYR A 128 2.94 3.90 5.67
N ILE A 129 3.99 3.10 5.68
CA ILE A 129 4.11 1.86 4.93
C ILE A 129 4.23 0.72 5.95
N ARG A 130 3.26 -0.19 5.95
CA ARG A 130 3.35 -1.47 6.64
C ARG A 130 3.74 -2.53 5.63
N LEU A 131 4.95 -3.05 5.74
CA LEU A 131 5.44 -4.18 4.95
C LEU A 131 5.01 -5.46 5.65
N PHE A 132 4.24 -6.28 4.95
CA PHE A 132 3.84 -7.60 5.41
C PHE A 132 4.55 -8.63 4.54
N ILE A 133 5.57 -9.28 5.10
CA ILE A 133 6.42 -10.22 4.37
C ILE A 133 5.98 -11.64 4.74
N GLN A 134 5.54 -12.40 3.74
CA GLN A 134 5.14 -13.79 3.89
C GLN A 134 6.19 -14.69 3.24
N LEU A 135 6.78 -15.58 4.04
CA LEU A 135 7.82 -16.49 3.58
C LEU A 135 7.22 -17.85 3.24
N HIS A 136 7.24 -18.20 1.95
CA HIS A 136 6.69 -19.46 1.43
C HIS A 136 7.77 -20.52 1.14
N TYR A 137 8.82 -20.56 1.94
CA TYR A 137 9.83 -21.61 1.87
C TYR A 137 10.37 -21.96 3.27
N SER A 138 10.94 -23.16 3.40
CA SER A 138 11.42 -23.65 4.71
C SER A 138 12.81 -23.10 5.02
N LEU A 139 12.98 -22.54 6.22
CA LEU A 139 14.28 -22.18 6.78
C LEU A 139 14.82 -23.41 7.53
N ASN A 140 15.70 -24.17 6.89
CA ASN A 140 16.15 -25.46 7.40
C ASN A 140 17.51 -25.37 8.11
N THR A 141 18.28 -24.33 7.84
CA THR A 141 19.59 -24.08 8.45
C THR A 141 19.67 -22.71 9.09
N PHE A 142 20.61 -22.54 10.03
CA PHE A 142 20.91 -21.23 10.61
C PHE A 142 21.34 -20.21 9.54
N ASN A 143 22.04 -20.66 8.51
CA ASN A 143 22.42 -19.79 7.39
C ASN A 143 21.19 -19.29 6.65
N ASP A 144 20.18 -20.15 6.42
CA ASP A 144 18.93 -19.73 5.78
C ASP A 144 18.21 -18.64 6.59
N VAL A 145 18.20 -18.77 7.92
CA VAL A 145 17.61 -17.77 8.83
C VAL A 145 18.40 -16.46 8.78
N LYS A 146 19.73 -16.53 8.84
CA LYS A 146 20.61 -15.36 8.74
C LYS A 146 20.41 -14.63 7.42
N ASP A 147 20.38 -15.36 6.32
CA ASP A 147 20.22 -14.81 4.98
C ASP A 147 18.82 -14.21 4.79
N CYS A 148 17.80 -14.85 5.35
CA CYS A 148 16.44 -14.32 5.40
C CYS A 148 16.39 -12.96 6.11
N LEU A 149 16.94 -12.84 7.32
CA LEU A 149 16.97 -11.58 8.06
C LEU A 149 17.76 -10.49 7.32
N SER A 150 18.91 -10.86 6.73
CA SER A 150 19.72 -9.95 5.91
C SER A 150 18.96 -9.45 4.68
N ASN A 151 18.18 -10.32 4.03
CA ASN A 151 17.38 -9.92 2.88
C ASN A 151 16.14 -9.10 3.27
N ILE A 152 15.50 -9.38 4.40
CA ILE A 152 14.43 -8.54 4.95
C ILE A 152 14.95 -7.13 5.26
N ASP A 153 16.16 -7.03 5.80
CA ASP A 153 16.81 -5.74 6.04
C ASP A 153 17.05 -4.96 4.72
N ARG A 154 17.45 -5.64 3.66
CA ARG A 154 17.53 -5.03 2.31
C ARG A 154 16.18 -4.53 1.80
N ILE A 155 15.11 -5.31 1.99
CA ILE A 155 13.74 -4.93 1.64
C ILE A 155 13.30 -3.70 2.46
N SER A 156 13.62 -3.69 3.76
CA SER A 156 13.39 -2.54 4.64
C SER A 156 14.05 -1.27 4.10
N HIS A 157 15.35 -1.37 3.80
CA HIS A 157 16.13 -0.25 3.27
C HIS A 157 15.61 0.27 1.93
N PHE A 158 15.07 -0.61 1.08
CA PHE A 158 14.43 -0.20 -0.17
C PHE A 158 13.25 0.76 0.05
N PHE A 159 12.45 0.58 1.09
CA PHE A 159 11.31 1.46 1.40
C PHE A 159 11.69 2.63 2.31
N ASN A 160 12.72 2.49 3.15
CA ASN A 160 13.23 3.56 4.01
C ASN A 160 14.01 4.64 3.25
N ARG A 161 14.45 4.38 2.02
CA ARG A 161 15.15 5.39 1.20
C ARG A 161 14.25 6.57 0.77
N TYR A 162 12.94 6.45 0.91
CA TYR A 162 12.00 7.50 0.57
C TYR A 162 11.84 8.43 1.77
N GLU A 163 12.39 9.65 1.69
CA GLU A 163 12.30 10.61 2.79
C GLU A 163 10.86 10.87 3.22
N GLY A 164 10.60 10.87 4.53
CA GLY A 164 9.25 11.12 5.08
C GLY A 164 8.28 9.95 5.00
N THR A 165 8.75 8.74 4.64
CA THR A 165 8.01 7.48 4.86
C THR A 165 8.35 6.90 6.23
N ASN A 166 7.35 6.34 6.92
CA ASN A 166 7.56 5.53 8.10
C ASN A 166 7.28 4.06 7.74
N VAL A 167 8.27 3.19 7.89
CA VAL A 167 8.18 1.78 7.50
C VAL A 167 8.12 0.90 8.74
N GLN A 168 7.03 0.14 8.87
CA GLN A 168 6.89 -0.95 9.84
C GLN A 168 6.97 -2.29 9.09
N ILE A 169 7.64 -3.29 9.67
CA ILE A 169 7.77 -4.62 9.08
C ILE A 169 7.11 -5.64 9.99
N ASP A 170 6.21 -6.40 9.41
CA ASP A 170 5.65 -7.60 10.01
C ASP A 170 6.07 -8.80 9.16
N LEU A 171 6.70 -9.77 9.82
CA LEU A 171 7.17 -10.99 9.20
C LEU A 171 6.26 -12.15 9.59
N GLU A 172 5.68 -12.81 8.59
CA GLU A 172 4.98 -14.07 8.76
C GLU A 172 5.84 -15.20 8.17
N LEU A 173 6.31 -16.06 9.08
CA LEU A 173 6.94 -17.33 8.73
C LEU A 173 5.82 -18.33 8.50
N ASN A 174 5.85 -19.05 7.37
CA ASN A 174 4.91 -20.12 7.06
C ASN A 174 4.56 -20.94 8.32
N ARG A 175 3.30 -20.86 8.76
CA ARG A 175 2.78 -21.77 9.76
C ARG A 175 2.67 -23.14 9.09
N ARG A 176 3.40 -24.11 9.62
CA ARG A 176 3.15 -25.53 9.34
C ARG A 176 1.72 -25.90 9.66
#